data_AF-A0A1L3GEQ1-F1
#
_entry.id   AF-A0A1L3GEQ1-F1
#
_cell.length_a   1.000
_cell.length_b   1.000
_cell.length_c   1.000
_cell.angle_alpha   90.00
_cell.angle_beta   90.00
_cell.angle_gamma   90.00
#
_symmetry.space_group_name_H-M   'P 1'
#
loop_
_entity.id
_entity.type
_entity.pdbx_description
1 polymer ?
#
loop_
_entity_poly.entity_id
_entity_poly.type
_entity_poly.pdbx_seq_one_letter_code
_entity_poly.pdbx_strand_id
1 'polypeptide(L)'
;MGRTGWMMILFLLTTMVSVGCSSGVYNVPKDQYRSLVKTLGVLPLIVDDGSSIRHPEAAQVIEALRRANAGKEVALVELLREKKAYFDVRAVPGQPDELLRSIAVSRKAMADKDGGYVYRFRPDAVAELARSAAVDALLVVVFNGAPRQERRWDRTRINYLDAVYDSILVSAAVVLPTGEIVWESRSPVGEPFLNLQYPDFDEAYYNQTDQVAKKYITVPGLERALTTPDKSWLGKSQLPVPYHALFKNLASGLKPGLLNPFGKPADE
;
A
#
# COMPACT_ATOMS: atom_id res chain seq x y z
N MET A 1 26.05 25.33 43.53
CA MET A 1 25.46 24.12 42.91
C MET A 1 24.10 24.50 42.32
N GLY A 2 24.09 24.89 41.04
CA GLY A 2 22.95 25.57 40.41
C GLY A 2 21.88 24.62 39.89
N ARG A 3 20.65 24.77 40.40
CA ARG A 3 19.41 24.08 39.96
C ARG A 3 19.04 24.32 38.49
N THR A 4 19.79 25.15 37.77
CA THR A 4 19.56 25.53 36.37
C THR A 4 20.16 24.57 35.35
N GLY A 5 21.16 23.76 35.73
CA GLY A 5 21.80 22.80 34.81
C GLY A 5 20.97 21.55 34.53
N TRP A 6 20.09 21.15 35.45
CA TRP A 6 19.27 19.94 35.31
C TRP A 6 18.03 20.14 34.43
N MET A 7 17.54 21.38 34.32
CA MET A 7 16.34 21.68 33.52
C MET A 7 16.65 21.77 32.02
N MET A 8 17.89 22.12 31.64
CA MET A 8 18.34 22.08 30.23
C MET A 8 18.60 20.66 29.72
N ILE A 9 19.01 19.73 30.58
CA ILE A 9 19.24 18.33 30.18
C ILE A 9 17.90 17.58 29.99
N LEU A 10 16.86 17.95 30.74
CA LEU A 10 15.53 17.35 30.58
C LEU A 10 14.80 17.85 29.30
N PHE A 11 15.09 19.08 28.86
CA PHE A 11 14.48 19.67 27.65
C PHE A 11 15.17 19.21 26.35
N LEU A 12 16.47 18.86 26.40
CA LEU A 12 17.19 18.33 25.24
C LEU A 12 16.86 16.86 24.93
N LEU A 13 16.30 16.10 25.88
CA LEU A 13 15.93 14.70 25.67
C LEU A 13 14.51 14.50 25.12
N THR A 14 13.70 15.56 25.00
CA THR A 14 12.28 15.44 24.59
C THR A 14 12.03 15.71 23.10
N THR A 15 13.04 16.10 22.33
CA THR A 15 12.96 16.17 20.86
C THR A 15 13.41 14.87 20.20
N MET A 16 12.96 13.74 20.72
CA MET A 16 12.80 12.55 19.88
C MET A 16 11.58 12.84 19.01
N VAL A 17 11.80 13.59 17.93
CA VAL A 17 10.82 13.69 16.84
C VAL A 17 10.70 12.28 16.32
N SER A 18 9.66 11.60 16.78
CA SER A 18 9.16 10.37 16.20
C SER A 18 8.87 10.68 14.74
N VAL A 19 9.86 10.48 13.86
CA VAL A 19 9.64 10.37 12.42
C VAL A 19 8.80 9.12 12.27
N GLY A 20 7.49 9.26 12.45
CA GLY A 20 6.55 8.21 12.13
C GLY A 20 6.78 7.90 10.66
N CYS A 21 7.17 6.66 10.37
CA CYS A 21 7.18 6.13 9.01
C CYS A 21 5.78 6.32 8.42
N SER A 22 5.59 7.45 7.76
CA SER A 22 4.43 7.74 6.94
C SER A 22 4.50 6.78 5.76
N SER A 23 3.56 5.86 5.66
CA SER A 23 3.41 4.89 4.56
C SER A 23 3.03 5.53 3.22
N GLY A 24 3.09 6.86 3.11
CA GLY A 24 2.80 7.61 1.90
C GLY A 24 3.46 8.99 1.90
N VAL A 25 3.58 9.56 0.70
CA VAL A 25 4.16 10.87 0.44
C VAL A 25 3.06 11.79 -0.08
N TYR A 26 2.94 12.96 0.54
CA TYR A 26 2.10 14.04 0.02
C TYR A 26 2.91 14.84 -0.99
N ASN A 27 2.39 14.97 -2.21
CA ASN A 27 3.03 15.77 -3.27
C ASN A 27 2.65 17.26 -3.17
N VAL A 28 1.71 17.59 -2.29
CA VAL A 28 1.32 18.95 -1.91
C VAL A 28 1.36 19.09 -0.37
N PRO A 29 1.53 20.29 0.19
CA PRO A 29 1.40 20.49 1.64
C PRO A 29 0.11 19.89 2.21
N LYS A 30 0.16 19.31 3.42
CA LYS A 30 -0.98 18.60 4.02
C LYS A 30 -2.22 19.49 4.18
N ASP A 31 -2.05 20.77 4.49
CA ASP A 31 -3.18 21.70 4.60
C ASP A 31 -3.82 21.99 3.24
N GLN A 32 -2.99 22.10 2.19
CA GLN A 32 -3.48 22.20 0.82
C GLN A 32 -4.22 20.91 0.41
N TYR A 33 -3.67 19.73 0.72
CA TYR A 33 -4.34 18.45 0.50
C TYR A 33 -5.73 18.42 1.13
N ARG A 34 -5.89 18.84 2.40
CA ARG A 34 -7.20 18.88 3.06
C ARG A 34 -8.18 19.84 2.40
N SER A 35 -7.69 20.95 1.85
CA SER A 35 -8.54 21.91 1.15
C SER A 35 -9.04 21.37 -0.20
N LEU A 36 -8.20 20.56 -0.87
CA LEU A 36 -8.47 19.97 -2.19
C LEU A 36 -9.30 18.69 -2.12
N VAL A 37 -9.11 17.87 -1.07
CA VAL A 37 -9.73 16.53 -0.98
C VAL A 37 -10.62 16.44 0.25
N LYS A 38 -11.88 16.89 0.13
CA LYS A 38 -12.86 16.78 1.21
C LYS A 38 -13.63 15.46 1.10
N THR A 39 -14.01 15.08 -0.10
CA THR A 39 -14.71 13.82 -0.40
C THR A 39 -13.81 12.91 -1.23
N LEU A 40 -13.55 11.69 -0.75
CA LEU A 40 -12.67 10.73 -1.42
C LEU A 40 -13.47 9.56 -2.02
N GLY A 41 -13.37 9.35 -3.33
CA GLY A 41 -13.87 8.14 -3.98
C GLY A 41 -12.83 7.03 -3.99
N VAL A 42 -13.16 5.83 -3.53
CA VAL A 42 -12.26 4.67 -3.57
C VAL A 42 -12.66 3.78 -4.74
N LEU A 43 -11.75 3.57 -5.68
CA LEU A 43 -11.99 2.65 -6.79
C LEU A 43 -11.93 1.18 -6.32
N PRO A 44 -12.56 0.24 -7.05
CA PRO A 44 -12.35 -1.18 -6.83
C PRO A 44 -10.86 -1.52 -6.92
N LEU A 45 -10.41 -2.51 -6.16
CA LEU A 45 -9.00 -2.92 -6.16
C LEU A 45 -8.60 -3.51 -7.52
N ILE A 46 -7.64 -2.89 -8.20
CA ILE A 46 -7.29 -3.18 -9.60
C ILE A 46 -6.09 -4.11 -9.67
N VAL A 47 -6.10 -5.10 -10.56
CA VAL A 47 -4.91 -5.88 -10.93
C VAL A 47 -4.41 -5.41 -12.30
N ASP A 48 -3.16 -4.95 -12.39
CA ASP A 48 -2.52 -4.62 -13.66
C ASP A 48 -1.95 -5.91 -14.28
N ASP A 49 -2.76 -6.60 -15.08
CA ASP A 49 -2.37 -7.83 -15.78
C ASP A 49 -1.28 -7.62 -16.84
N GLY A 50 -1.06 -6.39 -17.31
CA GLY A 50 0.04 -6.07 -18.19
C GLY A 50 1.39 -6.00 -17.46
N SER A 51 1.42 -5.95 -16.13
CA SER A 51 2.65 -5.80 -15.35
C SER A 51 3.49 -7.09 -15.35
N SER A 52 4.70 -7.07 -14.76
CA SER A 52 5.63 -8.21 -14.78
C SER A 52 5.27 -9.29 -13.74
N ILE A 53 4.09 -9.89 -13.87
CA ILE A 53 3.67 -11.03 -13.05
C ILE A 53 4.32 -12.30 -13.59
N ARG A 54 5.54 -12.59 -13.11
CA ARG A 54 6.30 -13.77 -13.52
C ARG A 54 5.98 -14.94 -12.58
N HIS A 55 5.15 -15.84 -13.07
CA HIS A 55 4.82 -17.11 -12.42
C HIS A 55 4.50 -18.14 -13.52
N PRO A 56 4.86 -19.43 -13.39
CA PRO A 56 4.54 -20.45 -14.39
C PRO A 56 3.04 -20.53 -14.72
N GLU A 57 2.20 -20.25 -13.72
CA GLU A 57 0.73 -20.21 -13.82
C GLU A 57 0.17 -18.77 -13.70
N ALA A 58 0.83 -17.78 -14.30
CA ALA A 58 0.52 -16.35 -14.13
C ALA A 58 -0.98 -15.99 -14.31
N ALA A 59 -1.65 -16.55 -15.32
CA ALA A 59 -3.08 -16.31 -15.56
C ALA A 59 -3.94 -16.72 -14.34
N GLN A 60 -3.64 -17.86 -13.72
CA GLN A 60 -4.37 -18.32 -12.53
C GLN A 60 -4.08 -17.45 -11.31
N VAL A 61 -2.85 -16.93 -11.18
CA VAL A 61 -2.48 -15.97 -10.12
C VAL A 61 -3.27 -14.66 -10.29
N ILE A 62 -3.39 -14.15 -11.51
CA ILE A 62 -4.17 -12.94 -11.82
C ILE A 62 -5.65 -13.15 -11.45
N GLU A 63 -6.23 -14.28 -11.85
CA GLU A 63 -7.63 -14.59 -11.53
C GLU A 63 -7.87 -14.82 -10.04
N ALA A 64 -6.91 -15.43 -9.32
CA ALA A 64 -6.96 -15.55 -7.87
C ALA A 64 -6.93 -14.16 -7.19
N LEU A 65 -6.07 -13.24 -7.66
CA LEU A 65 -6.01 -11.87 -7.16
C LEU A 65 -7.30 -11.09 -7.48
N ARG A 66 -7.85 -11.18 -8.69
CA ARG A 66 -9.10 -10.51 -9.07
C ARG A 66 -10.27 -10.96 -8.20
N ARG A 67 -10.46 -12.28 -8.04
CA ARG A 67 -11.51 -12.83 -7.15
C ARG A 67 -11.28 -12.43 -5.71
N ALA A 68 -10.03 -12.45 -5.24
CA ALA A 68 -9.72 -12.00 -3.89
C ALA A 68 -9.96 -10.50 -3.73
N ASN A 69 -9.71 -9.67 -4.72
CA ASN A 69 -9.87 -8.22 -4.64
C ASN A 69 -11.34 -7.77 -4.63
N ALA A 70 -12.23 -8.51 -5.29
CA ALA A 70 -13.63 -8.14 -5.46
C ALA A 70 -14.32 -7.77 -4.14
N GLY A 71 -14.86 -6.53 -4.08
CA GLY A 71 -15.64 -6.02 -2.96
C GLY A 71 -14.81 -5.59 -1.73
N LYS A 72 -13.49 -5.81 -1.72
CA LYS A 72 -12.66 -5.49 -0.55
C LYS A 72 -12.42 -3.99 -0.36
N GLU A 73 -12.62 -3.18 -1.41
CA GLU A 73 -12.60 -1.72 -1.33
C GLU A 73 -13.61 -1.19 -0.31
N VAL A 74 -14.72 -1.90 -0.06
CA VAL A 74 -15.71 -1.51 0.95
C VAL A 74 -15.09 -1.46 2.35
N ALA A 75 -14.26 -2.44 2.70
CA ALA A 75 -13.59 -2.44 4.00
C ALA A 75 -12.51 -1.34 4.11
N LEU A 76 -11.88 -0.97 2.99
CA LEU A 76 -10.97 0.19 2.94
C LEU A 76 -11.74 1.51 3.13
N VAL A 77 -12.91 1.65 2.50
CA VAL A 77 -13.80 2.82 2.68
C VAL A 77 -14.18 2.97 4.15
N GLU A 78 -14.65 1.92 4.80
CA GLU A 78 -15.03 1.98 6.22
C GLU A 78 -13.85 2.37 7.11
N LEU A 79 -12.66 1.77 6.88
CA LEU A 79 -11.46 2.12 7.63
C LEU A 79 -11.05 3.59 7.46
N LEU A 80 -11.20 4.15 6.25
CA LEU A 80 -10.90 5.55 5.95
C LEU A 80 -11.93 6.50 6.59
N ARG A 81 -13.23 6.14 6.59
CA ARG A 81 -14.30 6.87 7.30
C ARG A 81 -14.02 6.95 8.79
N GLU A 82 -13.63 5.84 9.41
CA GLU A 82 -13.30 5.79 10.84
C GLU A 82 -12.17 6.74 11.23
N LYS A 83 -11.23 7.05 10.32
CA LYS A 83 -10.15 8.01 10.60
C LYS A 83 -10.62 9.46 10.66
N LYS A 84 -11.83 9.78 10.19
CA LYS A 84 -12.42 11.13 10.18
C LYS A 84 -11.50 12.20 9.56
N ALA A 85 -10.71 11.81 8.56
CA ALA A 85 -9.80 12.70 7.85
C ALA A 85 -10.46 13.42 6.66
N TYR A 86 -11.59 12.89 6.20
CA TYR A 86 -12.38 13.38 5.07
C TYR A 86 -13.79 13.76 5.55
N PHE A 87 -14.45 14.65 4.82
CA PHE A 87 -15.88 14.91 5.00
C PHE A 87 -16.69 13.65 4.69
N ASP A 88 -16.37 12.97 3.60
CA ASP A 88 -16.94 11.67 3.26
C ASP A 88 -15.94 10.83 2.45
N VAL A 89 -16.09 9.51 2.53
CA VAL A 89 -15.36 8.54 1.73
C VAL A 89 -16.38 7.56 1.18
N ARG A 90 -16.31 7.18 -0.09
CA ARG A 90 -17.29 6.25 -0.69
C ARG A 90 -16.67 5.38 -1.76
N ALA A 91 -17.22 4.17 -1.93
CA ALA A 91 -16.82 3.31 -3.04
C ALA A 91 -17.35 3.89 -4.36
N VAL A 92 -16.53 3.83 -5.40
CA VAL A 92 -16.90 4.18 -6.77
C VAL A 92 -17.11 2.88 -7.54
N PRO A 93 -18.30 2.61 -8.10
CA PRO A 93 -18.54 1.36 -8.82
C PRO A 93 -17.82 1.34 -10.18
N GLY A 94 -17.49 0.15 -10.66
CA GLY A 94 -16.98 -0.07 -12.01
C GLY A 94 -16.27 -1.41 -12.16
N GLN A 95 -16.04 -1.83 -13.40
CA GLN A 95 -15.24 -3.02 -13.68
C GLN A 95 -13.74 -2.66 -13.55
N PRO A 96 -12.97 -3.32 -12.66
CA PRO A 96 -11.61 -2.89 -12.32
C PRO A 96 -10.68 -2.72 -13.54
N ASP A 97 -10.71 -3.69 -14.46
CA ASP A 97 -9.84 -3.68 -15.64
C ASP A 97 -10.20 -2.56 -16.63
N GLU A 98 -11.50 -2.26 -16.78
CA GLU A 98 -11.98 -1.16 -17.63
C GLU A 98 -11.66 0.20 -17.02
N LEU A 99 -11.75 0.32 -15.70
CA LEU A 99 -11.36 1.52 -14.98
C LEU A 99 -9.88 1.82 -15.21
N LEU A 100 -8.98 0.86 -15.02
CA LEU A 100 -7.55 1.10 -15.25
C LEU A 100 -7.26 1.54 -16.68
N ARG A 101 -7.84 0.84 -17.68
CA ARG A 101 -7.65 1.17 -19.10
C ARG A 101 -8.18 2.55 -19.47
N SER A 102 -9.26 3.00 -18.82
CA SER A 102 -9.85 4.31 -19.11
C SER A 102 -9.08 5.44 -18.44
N ILE A 103 -8.69 5.30 -17.17
CA ILE A 103 -8.07 6.37 -16.40
C ILE A 103 -6.55 6.44 -16.52
N ALA A 104 -5.86 5.34 -16.83
CA ALA A 104 -4.39 5.36 -16.93
C ALA A 104 -3.92 5.71 -18.35
N VAL A 105 -2.93 6.61 -18.44
CA VAL A 105 -2.24 6.99 -19.70
C VAL A 105 -1.01 6.12 -19.92
N SER A 106 -0.24 5.92 -18.84
CA SER A 106 1.01 5.20 -18.90
C SER A 106 1.38 4.67 -17.52
N ARG A 107 2.27 3.69 -17.51
CA ARG A 107 2.97 3.22 -16.32
C ARG A 107 4.47 3.33 -16.54
N LYS A 108 5.22 3.56 -15.47
CA LYS A 108 6.68 3.59 -15.47
C LYS A 108 7.19 2.70 -14.33
N ALA A 109 8.09 1.78 -14.66
CA ALA A 109 8.77 1.00 -13.63
C ALA A 109 9.58 1.94 -12.71
N MET A 110 9.53 1.70 -11.42
CA MET A 110 10.38 2.41 -10.46
C MET A 110 11.83 1.96 -10.67
N ALA A 111 12.76 2.92 -10.60
CA ALA A 111 14.18 2.67 -10.86
C ALA A 111 14.95 2.19 -9.62
N ASP A 112 14.27 2.12 -8.47
CA ASP A 112 14.87 1.74 -7.20
C ASP A 112 14.88 0.21 -7.00
N LYS A 113 15.51 -0.22 -5.91
CA LYS A 113 15.56 -1.64 -5.49
C LYS A 113 14.20 -2.14 -4.99
N ASP A 114 13.26 -1.24 -4.76
CA ASP A 114 11.93 -1.53 -4.24
C ASP A 114 10.96 -1.97 -5.34
N GLY A 115 11.26 -1.67 -6.60
CA GLY A 115 10.52 -2.15 -7.77
C GLY A 115 9.11 -1.55 -7.85
N GLY A 116 8.27 -2.17 -8.69
CA GLY A 116 6.88 -1.74 -8.89
C GLY A 116 6.72 -0.64 -9.95
N TYR A 117 5.53 -0.04 -9.98
CA TYR A 117 5.13 0.90 -11.03
C TYR A 117 4.50 2.17 -10.47
N VAL A 118 4.81 3.29 -11.11
CA VAL A 118 4.09 4.56 -10.97
C VAL A 118 3.18 4.73 -12.18
N TYR A 119 1.94 5.15 -11.93
CA TYR A 119 0.92 5.36 -12.95
C TYR A 119 0.75 6.86 -13.22
N ARG A 120 0.48 7.22 -14.48
CA ARG A 120 0.01 8.56 -14.85
C ARG A 120 -1.43 8.46 -15.32
N PHE A 121 -2.23 9.42 -14.89
CA PHE A 121 -3.67 9.40 -15.09
C PHE A 121 -4.12 10.42 -16.14
N ARG A 122 -5.22 10.09 -16.82
CA ARG A 122 -5.78 10.89 -17.90
C ARG A 122 -6.79 11.90 -17.32
N PRO A 123 -6.53 13.21 -17.43
CA PRO A 123 -7.34 14.21 -16.72
C PRO A 123 -8.83 14.18 -17.06
N ASP A 124 -9.19 14.06 -18.34
CA ASP A 124 -10.57 13.98 -18.81
C ASP A 124 -11.32 12.77 -18.22
N ALA A 125 -10.71 11.58 -18.26
CA ALA A 125 -11.31 10.36 -17.74
C ALA A 125 -11.46 10.38 -16.20
N VAL A 126 -10.44 10.89 -15.49
CA VAL A 126 -10.48 11.04 -14.03
C VAL A 126 -11.53 12.07 -13.62
N ALA A 127 -11.60 13.20 -14.32
CA ALA A 127 -12.60 14.24 -14.06
C ALA A 127 -14.02 13.72 -14.25
N GLU A 128 -14.28 12.97 -15.32
CA GLU A 128 -15.60 12.39 -15.57
C GLU A 128 -15.99 11.39 -14.47
N LEU A 129 -15.06 10.51 -14.09
CA LEU A 129 -15.31 9.53 -13.03
C LEU A 129 -15.51 10.20 -11.67
N ALA A 130 -14.72 11.23 -11.33
CA ALA A 130 -14.88 11.99 -10.10
C ALA A 130 -16.21 12.76 -10.04
N ARG A 131 -16.62 13.39 -11.16
CA ARG A 131 -17.91 14.10 -11.27
C ARG A 131 -19.10 13.14 -11.12
N SER A 132 -19.08 12.03 -11.85
CA SER A 132 -20.17 11.03 -11.78
C SER A 132 -20.31 10.39 -10.40
N ALA A 133 -19.21 10.23 -9.66
CA ALA A 133 -19.22 9.76 -8.28
C ALA A 133 -19.48 10.87 -7.23
N ALA A 134 -19.53 12.14 -7.65
CA ALA A 134 -19.61 13.32 -6.80
C ALA A 134 -18.53 13.35 -5.70
N VAL A 135 -17.27 13.20 -6.09
CA VAL A 135 -16.10 13.21 -5.19
C VAL A 135 -15.04 14.20 -5.66
N ASP A 136 -14.23 14.71 -4.74
CA ASP A 136 -13.19 15.69 -5.04
C ASP A 136 -11.90 15.04 -5.58
N ALA A 137 -11.67 13.77 -5.23
CA ALA A 137 -10.52 13.00 -5.69
C ALA A 137 -10.82 11.49 -5.69
N LEU A 138 -10.00 10.73 -6.41
CA LEU A 138 -10.07 9.28 -6.48
C LEU A 138 -8.85 8.64 -5.83
N LEU A 139 -9.05 7.71 -4.91
CA LEU A 139 -8.05 6.76 -4.44
C LEU A 139 -8.02 5.56 -5.41
N VAL A 140 -6.90 5.43 -6.11
CA VAL A 140 -6.62 4.31 -7.01
C VAL A 140 -5.64 3.37 -6.33
N VAL A 141 -5.95 2.08 -6.26
CA VAL A 141 -5.09 1.03 -5.68
C VAL A 141 -4.87 -0.05 -6.74
N VAL A 142 -3.61 -0.24 -7.14
CA VAL A 142 -3.22 -1.12 -8.25
C VAL A 142 -2.21 -2.17 -7.77
N PHE A 143 -2.58 -3.42 -7.92
CA PHE A 143 -1.73 -4.59 -7.71
C PHE A 143 -0.94 -4.86 -8.98
N ASN A 144 0.38 -4.93 -8.86
CA ASN A 144 1.29 -5.09 -9.99
C ASN A 144 2.41 -6.08 -9.68
N GLY A 145 2.78 -6.91 -10.65
CA GLY A 145 3.91 -7.82 -10.54
C GLY A 145 5.22 -7.12 -10.89
N ALA A 146 6.23 -7.26 -10.05
CA ALA A 146 7.57 -6.77 -10.35
C ALA A 146 8.67 -7.62 -9.68
N PRO A 147 9.86 -7.71 -10.33
CA PRO A 147 11.05 -8.19 -9.65
C PRO A 147 11.48 -7.24 -8.52
N ARG A 148 11.94 -7.81 -7.41
CA ARG A 148 12.57 -7.05 -6.32
C ARG A 148 13.81 -7.76 -5.81
N GLN A 149 14.85 -6.97 -5.54
CA GLN A 149 16.01 -7.50 -4.81
C GLN A 149 15.66 -7.58 -3.33
N GLU A 150 15.69 -8.78 -2.76
CA GLU A 150 15.37 -8.99 -1.36
C GLU A 150 16.37 -9.95 -0.71
N ARG A 151 16.64 -9.71 0.58
CA ARG A 151 17.33 -10.66 1.44
C ARG A 151 16.31 -11.44 2.25
N ARG A 152 16.25 -12.75 2.04
CA ARG A 152 15.35 -13.63 2.77
C ARG A 152 16.15 -14.60 3.63
N TRP A 153 15.70 -14.77 4.86
CA TRP A 153 16.36 -15.59 5.86
C TRP A 153 15.68 -16.96 5.95
N ASP A 154 16.47 -17.96 6.33
CA ASP A 154 15.94 -19.24 6.75
C ASP A 154 15.17 -19.12 8.08
N ARG A 155 14.57 -20.23 8.54
CA ARG A 155 13.76 -20.24 9.77
C ARG A 155 14.59 -19.94 11.02
N THR A 156 15.89 -20.29 11.02
CA THR A 156 16.79 -20.03 12.16
C THR A 156 17.37 -18.62 12.14
N ARG A 157 17.23 -17.89 11.02
CA ARG A 157 17.86 -16.58 10.75
C ARG A 157 19.37 -16.60 10.81
N ILE A 158 19.97 -17.75 10.53
CA ILE A 158 21.42 -17.91 10.42
C ILE A 158 21.84 -17.75 8.96
N ASN A 159 21.06 -18.33 8.05
CA ASN A 159 21.34 -18.33 6.63
C ASN A 159 20.42 -17.35 5.90
N TYR A 160 20.92 -16.76 4.82
CA TYR A 160 20.13 -15.89 3.97
C TYR A 160 20.45 -16.09 2.49
N LEU A 161 19.47 -15.75 1.65
CA LEU A 161 19.63 -15.66 0.21
C LEU A 161 19.25 -14.25 -0.23
N ASP A 162 20.23 -13.54 -0.76
CA ASP A 162 20.07 -12.22 -1.37
C ASP A 162 19.88 -12.40 -2.88
N ALA A 163 18.64 -12.24 -3.36
CA ALA A 163 18.30 -12.55 -4.75
C ALA A 163 17.14 -11.66 -5.24
N VAL A 164 16.95 -11.63 -6.56
CA VAL A 164 15.76 -11.03 -7.16
C VAL A 164 14.61 -12.01 -7.05
N TYR A 165 13.52 -11.63 -6.36
CA TYR A 165 12.29 -12.41 -6.24
C TYR A 165 11.17 -11.79 -7.05
N ASP A 166 10.28 -12.65 -7.56
CA ASP A 166 9.02 -12.24 -8.16
C ASP A 166 7.97 -12.06 -7.07
N SER A 167 7.33 -10.89 -7.07
CA SER A 167 6.38 -10.48 -6.06
C SER A 167 5.24 -9.65 -6.66
N ILE A 168 4.08 -9.68 -6.01
CA ILE A 168 3.00 -8.73 -6.22
C ILE A 168 3.20 -7.56 -5.26
N LEU A 169 3.21 -6.36 -5.82
CA LEU A 169 3.33 -5.09 -5.13
C LEU A 169 2.03 -4.31 -5.26
N VAL A 170 1.90 -3.26 -4.47
CA VAL A 170 0.74 -2.36 -4.50
C VAL A 170 1.21 -0.93 -4.66
N SER A 171 0.71 -0.30 -5.71
CA SER A 171 0.82 1.14 -5.93
C SER A 171 -0.51 1.77 -5.58
N ALA A 172 -0.50 2.83 -4.79
CA ALA A 172 -1.72 3.58 -4.50
C ALA A 172 -1.50 5.08 -4.66
N ALA A 173 -2.51 5.79 -5.15
CA ALA A 173 -2.44 7.23 -5.39
C ALA A 173 -3.79 7.89 -5.16
N VAL A 174 -3.78 9.11 -4.62
CA VAL A 174 -4.95 10.01 -4.62
C VAL A 174 -4.77 10.98 -5.78
N VAL A 175 -5.75 10.96 -6.68
CA VAL A 175 -5.71 11.65 -7.96
C VAL A 175 -6.85 12.67 -8.02
N LEU A 176 -6.53 13.93 -8.31
CA LEU A 176 -7.50 14.98 -8.55
C LEU A 176 -8.15 14.86 -9.94
N PRO A 177 -9.30 15.51 -10.20
CA PRO A 177 -9.90 15.65 -11.52
C PRO A 177 -8.95 16.18 -12.60
N THR A 178 -7.91 16.92 -12.21
CA THR A 178 -6.85 17.40 -13.11
C THR A 178 -5.88 16.31 -13.57
N GLY A 179 -5.99 15.08 -13.04
CA GLY A 179 -5.02 14.00 -13.22
C GLY A 179 -3.79 14.13 -12.31
N GLU A 180 -3.71 15.17 -11.49
CA GLU A 180 -2.60 15.40 -10.56
C GLU A 180 -2.65 14.42 -9.38
N ILE A 181 -1.51 13.81 -9.08
CA ILE A 181 -1.35 12.94 -7.91
C ILE A 181 -0.94 13.79 -6.72
N VAL A 182 -1.84 13.97 -5.77
CA VAL A 182 -1.61 14.79 -4.55
C VAL A 182 -1.10 13.98 -3.36
N TRP A 183 -1.24 12.65 -3.43
CA TRP A 183 -0.66 11.71 -2.48
C TRP A 183 -0.36 10.39 -3.18
N GLU A 184 0.73 9.74 -2.80
CA GLU A 184 1.09 8.40 -3.26
C GLU A 184 1.55 7.52 -2.10
N SER A 185 1.07 6.28 -2.08
CA SER A 185 1.63 5.24 -1.23
C SER A 185 2.94 4.81 -1.84
N ARG A 186 4.04 5.29 -1.27
CA ARG A 186 5.30 4.57 -1.35
C ARG A 186 5.17 3.44 -0.33
N SER A 187 4.64 2.29 -0.77
CA SER A 187 4.58 1.07 0.04
C SER A 187 5.89 0.97 0.83
N PRO A 188 5.87 0.67 2.15
CA PRO A 188 7.10 0.75 2.93
C PRO A 188 8.20 -0.01 2.20
N VAL A 189 9.35 0.66 2.10
CA VAL A 189 10.64 0.11 1.67
C VAL A 189 10.85 -1.20 2.45
N GLY A 190 10.40 -2.34 1.93
CA GLY A 190 10.52 -3.61 2.63
C GLY A 190 9.62 -4.76 2.16
N GLU A 191 8.29 -4.62 2.18
CA GLU A 191 7.41 -5.82 2.12
C GLU A 191 6.50 -5.86 0.89
N PRO A 192 6.54 -6.96 0.10
CA PRO A 192 5.59 -7.19 -0.98
C PRO A 192 4.21 -7.53 -0.44
N PHE A 193 3.16 -7.25 -1.21
CA PHE A 193 1.80 -7.66 -0.85
C PHE A 193 1.64 -9.18 -0.88
N LEU A 194 2.22 -9.82 -1.90
CA LEU A 194 2.22 -11.27 -2.03
C LEU A 194 3.54 -11.73 -2.66
N ASN A 195 4.22 -12.65 -1.99
CA ASN A 195 5.39 -13.33 -2.53
C ASN A 195 4.95 -14.37 -3.57
N LEU A 196 5.59 -14.41 -4.74
CA LEU A 196 5.36 -15.49 -5.71
C LEU A 196 6.43 -16.58 -5.63
N GLN A 197 7.57 -16.27 -5.04
CA GLN A 197 8.70 -17.18 -4.86
C GLN A 197 9.10 -17.30 -3.39
N TYR A 198 9.82 -18.37 -3.06
CA TYR A 198 10.50 -18.55 -1.78
C TYR A 198 11.87 -19.25 -2.00
N PRO A 199 12.87 -18.97 -1.15
CA PRO A 199 14.11 -19.74 -1.11
C PRO A 199 13.88 -21.11 -0.42
N ASP A 200 14.32 -22.19 -1.05
CA ASP A 200 14.22 -23.54 -0.49
C ASP A 200 15.49 -23.91 0.30
N PHE A 201 15.60 -23.33 1.50
CA PHE A 201 16.71 -23.64 2.42
C PHE A 201 16.67 -25.09 2.93
N ASP A 202 15.47 -25.68 3.05
CA ASP A 202 15.30 -27.03 3.56
C ASP A 202 15.88 -28.04 2.56
N GLU A 203 15.59 -27.90 1.26
CA GLU A 203 16.17 -28.74 0.22
C GLU A 203 17.71 -28.60 0.15
N ALA A 204 18.23 -27.39 0.28
CA ALA A 204 19.68 -27.16 0.32
C ALA A 204 20.34 -27.85 1.53
N TYR A 205 19.71 -27.76 2.71
CA TYR A 205 20.16 -28.41 3.94
C TYR A 205 20.21 -29.94 3.80
N TYR A 206 19.13 -30.57 3.33
CA TYR A 206 19.08 -32.04 3.21
C TYR A 206 20.02 -32.58 2.13
N ASN A 207 20.31 -31.80 1.08
CA ASN A 207 21.26 -32.16 0.03
C ASN A 207 22.71 -31.76 0.35
N GLN A 208 22.98 -31.22 1.55
CA GLN A 208 24.32 -30.77 1.98
C GLN A 208 25.00 -29.84 0.97
N THR A 209 24.23 -28.88 0.44
CA THR A 209 24.69 -27.92 -0.55
C THR A 209 24.43 -26.49 -0.07
N ASP A 210 25.34 -25.58 -0.43
CA ASP A 210 25.16 -24.15 -0.20
C ASP A 210 24.28 -23.49 -1.28
N GLN A 211 23.85 -24.26 -2.29
CA GLN A 211 23.00 -23.77 -3.38
C GLN A 211 21.53 -23.77 -2.98
N VAL A 212 21.03 -22.61 -2.56
CA VAL A 212 19.60 -22.41 -2.25
C VAL A 212 18.83 -22.07 -3.52
N ALA A 213 17.95 -22.97 -3.95
CA ALA A 213 17.09 -22.75 -5.10
C ALA A 213 15.91 -21.82 -4.75
N LYS A 214 15.45 -21.03 -5.73
CA LYS A 214 14.17 -20.31 -5.62
C LYS A 214 13.07 -21.16 -6.23
N LYS A 215 11.97 -21.34 -5.51
CA LYS A 215 10.78 -22.06 -5.98
C LYS A 215 9.57 -21.15 -6.01
N TYR A 216 8.66 -21.40 -6.94
CA TYR A 216 7.39 -20.70 -7.03
C TYR A 216 6.40 -21.26 -6.00
N ILE A 217 5.67 -20.37 -5.33
CA ILE A 217 4.56 -20.75 -4.45
C ILE A 217 3.40 -21.21 -5.34
N THR A 218 2.84 -22.38 -5.05
CA THR A 218 1.73 -22.93 -5.85
C THR A 218 0.50 -22.02 -5.81
N VAL A 219 -0.31 -22.02 -6.87
CA VAL A 219 -1.57 -21.24 -6.92
C VAL A 219 -2.47 -21.52 -5.70
N PRO A 220 -2.70 -22.77 -5.26
CA PRO A 220 -3.45 -23.03 -4.03
C PRO A 220 -2.79 -22.47 -2.75
N GLY A 221 -1.47 -22.34 -2.73
CA GLY A 221 -0.74 -21.66 -1.66
C GLY A 221 -1.03 -20.16 -1.63
N LEU A 222 -0.99 -19.52 -2.81
CA LEU A 222 -1.31 -18.10 -2.98
C LEU A 222 -2.77 -17.80 -2.63
N GLU A 223 -3.72 -18.62 -3.10
CA GLU A 223 -5.14 -18.48 -2.77
C GLU A 223 -5.39 -18.57 -1.26
N ARG A 224 -4.75 -19.51 -0.56
CA ARG A 224 -4.83 -19.59 0.90
C ARG A 224 -4.28 -18.33 1.57
N ALA A 225 -3.16 -17.78 1.10
CA ALA A 225 -2.62 -16.53 1.63
C ALA A 225 -3.59 -15.34 1.42
N LEU A 226 -4.31 -15.33 0.30
CA LEU A 226 -5.29 -14.28 -0.05
C LEU A 226 -6.66 -14.44 0.63
N THR A 227 -6.94 -15.57 1.29
CA THR A 227 -8.25 -15.86 1.86
C THR A 227 -8.23 -16.17 3.36
N THR A 228 -7.09 -16.58 3.92
CA THR A 228 -6.98 -16.93 5.33
C THR A 228 -7.17 -15.68 6.20
N PRO A 229 -8.25 -15.61 7.01
CA PRO A 229 -8.51 -14.45 7.87
C PRO A 229 -7.39 -14.25 8.90
N ASP A 230 -7.18 -13.00 9.30
CA ASP A 230 -6.29 -12.67 10.41
C ASP A 230 -6.86 -13.26 11.71
N LYS A 231 -6.13 -14.20 12.32
CA LYS A 231 -6.51 -14.84 13.59
C LYS A 231 -6.01 -14.08 14.82
N SER A 232 -5.49 -12.87 14.67
CA SER A 232 -4.95 -12.09 15.78
C SER A 232 -5.97 -11.90 16.91
N TRP A 233 -5.52 -12.19 18.13
CA TRP A 233 -6.27 -12.21 19.39
C TRP A 233 -6.94 -10.88 19.77
N LEU A 234 -6.60 -9.76 19.11
CA LEU A 234 -7.04 -8.40 19.46
C LEU A 234 -8.10 -7.78 18.55
N GLY A 235 -8.67 -8.49 17.57
CA GLY A 235 -9.78 -7.89 16.82
C GLY A 235 -10.25 -8.68 15.60
N LYS A 236 -11.57 -8.72 15.45
CA LYS A 236 -12.38 -9.36 14.41
C LYS A 236 -12.19 -8.76 13.01
N SER A 237 -10.95 -8.70 12.49
CA SER A 237 -10.79 -8.40 11.07
C SER A 237 -11.16 -9.66 10.27
N GLN A 238 -12.32 -9.64 9.60
CA GLN A 238 -12.66 -10.70 8.63
C GLN A 238 -11.75 -10.65 7.38
N LEU A 239 -10.92 -9.61 7.26
CA LEU A 239 -9.99 -9.48 6.15
C LEU A 239 -8.82 -10.47 6.31
N PRO A 240 -8.36 -11.04 5.19
CA PRO A 240 -7.09 -11.75 5.17
C PRO A 240 -5.94 -10.82 5.56
N VAL A 241 -4.92 -11.40 6.23
CA VAL A 241 -3.74 -10.69 6.74
C VAL A 241 -3.13 -9.67 5.75
N PRO A 242 -2.85 -10.02 4.47
CA PRO A 242 -2.22 -9.06 3.56
C PRO A 242 -3.11 -7.84 3.26
N TYR A 243 -4.43 -8.02 3.18
CA TYR A 243 -5.38 -6.91 2.98
C TYR A 243 -5.51 -6.05 4.23
N HIS A 244 -5.58 -6.66 5.41
CA HIS A 244 -5.65 -5.93 6.67
C HIS A 244 -4.41 -5.03 6.85
N ALA A 245 -3.21 -5.58 6.61
CA ALA A 245 -1.96 -4.83 6.65
C ALA A 245 -1.94 -3.69 5.62
N LEU A 246 -2.29 -3.98 4.36
CA LEU A 246 -2.36 -2.99 3.30
C LEU A 246 -3.30 -1.83 3.67
N PHE A 247 -4.54 -2.13 4.08
CA PHE A 247 -5.53 -1.09 4.36
C PHE A 247 -5.15 -0.25 5.57
N LYS A 248 -4.61 -0.87 6.62
CA LYS A 248 -4.08 -0.14 7.77
C LYS A 248 -2.95 0.80 7.36
N ASN A 249 -2.06 0.36 6.47
CA ASN A 249 -0.97 1.18 5.95
C ASN A 249 -1.51 2.35 5.10
N LEU A 250 -2.41 2.10 4.15
CA LEU A 250 -3.03 3.15 3.33
C LEU A 250 -3.76 4.19 4.20
N ALA A 251 -4.62 3.73 5.11
CA ALA A 251 -5.38 4.61 6.00
C ALA A 251 -4.49 5.39 6.97
N SER A 252 -3.33 4.87 7.35
CA SER A 252 -2.37 5.59 8.18
C SER A 252 -1.60 6.65 7.39
N GLY A 253 -1.23 6.36 6.14
CA GLY A 253 -0.54 7.30 5.25
C GLY A 253 -1.42 8.46 4.80
N LEU A 254 -2.74 8.25 4.76
CA LEU A 254 -3.77 9.22 4.41
C LEU A 254 -4.31 10.03 5.62
N LYS A 255 -3.55 10.13 6.72
CA LYS A 255 -3.87 10.99 7.87
C LYS A 255 -3.15 12.34 7.79
N PRO A 256 -3.74 13.39 7.18
CA PRO A 256 -3.32 14.74 7.46
C PRO A 256 -3.88 15.06 8.85
N GLY A 257 -3.05 15.09 9.90
CA GLY A 257 -3.45 15.12 11.33
C GLY A 257 -4.64 16.05 11.67
N LEU A 258 -5.37 15.76 12.75
CA LEU A 258 -6.51 16.59 13.16
C LEU A 258 -6.05 18.02 13.48
N LEU A 259 -6.51 19.03 12.73
CA LEU A 259 -6.66 20.36 13.31
C LEU A 259 -7.91 20.29 14.17
N ASN A 260 -7.73 20.48 15.47
CA ASN A 260 -8.82 20.66 16.39
C ASN A 260 -9.50 22.00 16.00
N PRO A 261 -10.75 22.03 15.47
CA PRO A 261 -11.39 23.29 15.10
C PRO A 261 -11.72 24.17 16.32
N PHE A 262 -11.44 23.67 17.53
CA PHE A 262 -11.56 24.37 18.82
C PHE A 262 -10.22 24.53 19.55
N GLY A 263 -9.09 24.24 18.90
CA GLY A 263 -7.77 24.57 19.44
C GLY A 263 -7.54 26.07 19.30
N LYS A 264 -7.64 26.82 20.40
CA LYS A 264 -7.17 28.21 20.45
C LYS A 264 -5.79 28.32 19.78
N PRO A 265 -5.51 29.39 19.02
CA PRO A 265 -4.13 29.71 18.68
C PRO A 265 -3.34 29.81 19.99
N ALA A 266 -2.20 29.14 20.04
CA ALA A 266 -1.19 29.44 21.04
C ALA A 266 -0.61 30.81 20.63
N ASP A 267 -1.22 31.86 21.16
CA ASP A 267 -0.58 33.16 21.28
C ASP A 267 0.51 33.06 22.37
N GLU A 268 1.63 33.72 22.09
CA GLU A 268 2.89 33.91 22.85
C GLU A 268 4.06 32.96 22.57
#